data_AF-A0A1L9NF97-F1
#
_entry.id   AF-A0A1L9NF97-F1
#
_cell.length_a   1.000
_cell.length_b   1.000
_cell.length_c   1.000
_cell.angle_alpha   90.00
_cell.angle_beta   90.00
_cell.angle_gamma   90.00
#
_symmetry.space_group_name_H-M   'P 1'
#
loop_
_entity.id
_entity.type
_entity.pdbx_description
1 polymer ?
#
loop_
_entity_poly.entity_id
_entity_poly.type
_entity_poly.pdbx_seq_one_letter_code
_entity_poly.pdbx_strand_id
1 'polypeptide(L)' 'MPPTIFAGVNDNMIISHEETFGLVVIFAVFETEEQAIRMANHSVYGLQCSISTQI' A
#
# COMPACT_ATOMS: atom_id res chain seq x y z
N MET A 1 -8.86 17.76 -8.62
CA MET A 1 -7.54 17.11 -8.50
C MET A 1 -7.50 15.95 -9.48
N PRO A 2 -6.45 15.81 -10.32
CA PRO A 2 -6.33 14.67 -11.22
C PRO A 2 -5.97 13.39 -10.45
N PRO A 3 -6.28 12.20 -11.00
CA PRO A 3 -5.79 10.93 -10.47
C PRO A 3 -4.26 10.93 -10.38
N THR A 4 -3.71 10.50 -9.24
CA THR A 4 -2.27 10.54 -8.99
C THR A 4 -1.76 9.18 -8.54
N ILE A 5 -0.65 8.72 -9.14
CA ILE A 5 0.00 7.46 -8.80
C ILE A 5 1.40 7.75 -8.30
N PHE A 6 1.74 7.19 -7.14
CA PHE A 6 3.11 7.15 -6.63
C PHE A 6 3.66 5.73 -6.79
N ALA A 7 4.76 5.58 -7.53
CA ALA A 7 5.45 4.31 -7.71
C ALA A 7 6.75 4.28 -6.90
N GLY A 8 7.15 3.09 -6.44
CA GLY A 8 8.38 2.92 -5.65
C GLY A 8 8.27 3.45 -4.23
N VAL A 9 7.06 3.48 -3.68
CA VAL A 9 6.82 3.88 -2.29
C VAL A 9 7.43 2.82 -1.37
N ASN A 10 8.15 3.27 -0.35
CA ASN A 10 8.66 2.42 0.72
C ASN A 10 8.00 2.77 2.05
N ASP A 11 8.15 1.86 3.01
CA ASP A 11 7.49 1.90 4.32
C ASP A 11 7.92 3.07 5.22
N ASN A 12 9.00 3.79 4.89
CA ASN A 12 9.43 4.96 5.67
C ASN A 12 8.79 6.28 5.20
N MET A 13 7.97 6.24 4.15
CA MET A 13 7.33 7.45 3.60
C MET A 13 6.01 7.74 4.31
N ILE A 14 5.70 9.01 4.55
CA ILE A 14 4.44 9.42 5.21
C ILE A 14 3.20 8.88 4.47
N ILE A 15 3.24 8.85 3.14
CA ILE A 15 2.14 8.39 2.28
C ILE A 15 1.82 6.90 2.43
N SER A 16 2.70 6.08 3.02
CA SER A 16 2.39 4.67 3.29
C SER A 16 1.59 4.47 4.58
N HIS A 17 1.53 5.47 5.46
CA HIS A 17 0.93 5.37 6.79
C HIS A 17 -0.31 6.24 6.98
N GLU A 18 -0.37 7.38 6.28
CA GLU A 18 -1.46 8.34 6.42
C GLU A 18 -2.52 8.18 5.34
N GLU A 19 -3.79 8.23 5.75
CA GLU A 19 -4.93 8.20 4.84
C GLU A 19 -5.08 9.54 4.11
N THR A 20 -4.90 9.54 2.80
CA THR A 20 -4.90 10.78 1.99
C THR A 20 -6.30 11.33 1.70
N PHE A 21 -7.36 10.52 1.84
CA PHE A 21 -8.75 10.84 1.46
C PHE A 21 -8.94 11.39 0.02
N GLY A 22 -7.93 11.24 -0.83
CA GLY A 22 -7.89 11.74 -2.20
C GLY A 22 -7.84 10.63 -3.25
N LEU A 23 -7.89 11.02 -4.54
CA LEU A 23 -7.73 10.09 -5.67
C LEU A 23 -6.24 9.73 -5.88
N VAL A 24 -5.65 9.07 -4.89
CA VAL A 24 -4.23 8.73 -4.83
C VAL A 24 -4.06 7.23 -4.64
N VAL A 25 -3.20 6.63 -5.46
CA VAL A 25 -2.80 5.21 -5.34
C VAL A 25 -1.29 5.12 -5.18
N ILE A 26 -0.85 4.26 -4.25
CA ILE A 26 0.57 3.95 -4.06
C ILE A 26 0.89 2.55 -4.57
N PHE A 27 2.07 2.38 -5.17
CA PHE A 27 2.65 1.08 -5.47
C PHE A 27 3.92 0.89 -4.64
N ALA A 28 3.91 -0.11 -3.77
CA ALA A 28 5.04 -0.58 -3.01
C ALA A 28 5.44 -1.99 -3.51
N VAL A 29 6.74 -2.21 -3.70
CA VAL A 29 7.27 -3.50 -4.17
C VAL A 29 7.69 -4.34 -2.97
N PHE A 30 7.45 -5.65 -3.05
CA PHE A 30 7.88 -6.65 -2.09
C PHE A 30 8.52 -7.82 -2.83
N GLU A 31 9.38 -8.57 -2.15
CA GLU A 31 10.10 -9.72 -2.71
C GLU A 31 9.47 -11.06 -2.32
N THR A 32 8.90 -11.14 -1.11
CA THR A 32 8.26 -12.36 -0.61
C THR A 32 6.83 -12.11 -0.15
N GLU A 33 6.02 -13.16 -0.14
CA GLU A 33 4.66 -13.11 0.37
C GLU A 33 4.62 -12.66 1.84
N GLU A 34 5.53 -13.18 2.68
CA GLU A 34 5.60 -12.78 4.08
C GLU A 34 5.96 -11.31 4.24
N GLN A 35 6.80 -10.77 3.34
CA GLN A 35 7.09 -9.34 3.31
C GLN A 35 5.82 -8.55 2.93
N ALA A 36 5.08 -8.97 1.91
CA ALA A 36 3.82 -8.34 1.52
C ALA A 36 2.81 -8.31 2.68
N ILE A 37 2.66 -9.44 3.38
CA ILE A 37 1.76 -9.56 4.54
C ILE A 37 2.22 -8.65 5.67
N ARG A 38 3.52 -8.60 5.98
CA ARG A 38 4.05 -7.68 7.00
C ARG A 38 3.80 -6.23 6.64
N MET A 39 4.06 -5.83 5.40
CA MET A 39 3.84 -4.47 4.92
C MET A 39 2.36 -4.08 4.96
N ALA A 40 1.47 -4.97 4.49
CA ALA A 40 0.02 -4.71 4.51
C ALA A 40 -0.54 -4.56 5.94
N ASN A 41 0.04 -5.29 6.91
CA ASN A 41 -0.34 -5.18 8.32
C ASN A 41 0.42 -4.09 9.08
N HIS A 42 1.41 -3.43 8.47
CA HIS A 42 2.13 -2.30 9.08
C HIS A 42 1.34 -1.00 8.88
N SER A 43 0.08 -1.03 9.30
CA SER A 43 -0.82 0.12 9.35
C SER A 43 -1.49 0.13 10.71
N VAL A 44 -1.77 1.33 11.23
CA VAL A 44 -2.62 1.48 12.42
C VAL A 44 -4.11 1.25 12.11
N TYR A 45 -4.44 1.10 10.82
CA TYR A 45 -5.78 0.82 10.30
C TYR A 45 -5.89 -0.63 9.81
N GLY A 46 -7.11 -1.10 9.54
CA GLY A 46 -7.36 -2.48 9.10
C GLY A 46 -8.74 -2.71 8.47
N LEU A 47 -9.23 -1.75 7.68
CA LEU A 47 -10.60 -1.76 7.17
C LEU A 47 -10.82 -2.76 6.03
N GLN A 48 -9.92 -2.78 5.04
CA GLN A 48 -10.06 -3.62 3.84
C GLN A 48 -8.69 -4.00 3.29
N CYS A 49 -8.58 -5.24 2.82
CA CYS A 49 -7.44 -5.76 2.07
C CYS A 49 -7.97 -6.70 0.99
N SER A 50 -7.29 -6.78 -0.15
CA SER A 50 -7.64 -7.68 -1.25
C SER A 50 -6.39 -8.31 -1.83
N ILE A 51 -6.50 -9.59 -2.16
CA ILE A 51 -5.43 -10.41 -2.72
C ILE A 51 -5.85 -10.84 -4.12
N SER A 52 -4.96 -10.69 -5.08
CA SER A 52 -5.13 -11.21 -6.44
C SER A 52 -4.07 -12.27 -6.69
N THR A 53 -4.51 -13.51 -6.88
CA THR A 53 -3.65 -14.67 -7.18
C THR A 53 -4.14 -15.37 -8.44
N GLN A 54 -3.29 -16.23 -9.01
CA GLN A 54 -3.65 -17.05 -10.16
C GLN A 54 -4.47 -18.28 -9.71
N ILE A 55 -5.31 -18.82 -10.59
CA ILE A 55 -6.15 -20.00 -10.33
C ILE A 55 -5.34 -21.27 -10.57
#